data_AF-A0A2A5S9H0-F1
#
_entry.id   AF-A0A2A5S9H0-F1
#
_cell.length_a   1.000
_cell.length_b   1.000
_cell.length_c   1.000
_cell.angle_alpha   90.00
_cell.angle_beta   90.00
_cell.angle_gamma   90.00
#
_symmetry.space_group_name_H-M   'P 1'
#
loop_
_entity.id
_entity.type
_entity.pdbx_description
1 polymer ?
#
loop_
_entity_poly.entity_id
_entity_poly.type
_entity_poly.pdbx_seq_one_letter_code
_entity_poly.pdbx_strand_id
1 'polypeptide(L)' 'MAAVEENEANNLLTFFDLGSARMNLDLVSEMTDKELTIFNVPLIEGAYTASALLEAGATFEAIKEQLEKMLVEK' A
#
# COMPACT_ATOMS: atom_id res chain seq x y z
N MET A 1 -11.81 -2.95 -9.53
CA MET A 1 -12.32 -3.60 -8.31
C MET A 1 -11.82 -5.03 -8.17
N ALA A 2 -11.88 -5.85 -9.23
CA ALA A 2 -11.39 -7.24 -9.24
C ALA A 2 -10.08 -7.48 -8.48
N ALA A 3 -9.02 -6.70 -8.71
CA ALA A 3 -7.74 -6.87 -8.02
C ALA A 3 -7.81 -6.76 -6.48
N VAL A 4 -8.72 -5.94 -5.94
CA VAL A 4 -8.96 -5.83 -4.50
C VAL A 4 -9.89 -6.94 -4.03
N GLU A 5 -10.97 -7.22 -4.75
CA GLU A 5 -11.96 -8.24 -4.39
C GLU A 5 -11.37 -9.66 -4.37
N GLU A 6 -10.57 -10.01 -5.38
CA GLU A 6 -9.95 -11.33 -5.56
C GLU A 6 -8.72 -11.57 -4.67
N ASN A 7 -8.15 -10.52 -4.06
CA ASN A 7 -6.98 -10.68 -3.18
C ASN A 7 -7.36 -11.46 -1.91
N GLU A 8 -6.60 -12.48 -1.53
CA GLU A 8 -6.95 -13.30 -0.36
C GLU A 8 -6.76 -12.55 0.98
N ALA A 9 -5.94 -11.50 1.01
CA ALA A 9 -5.71 -10.71 2.21
C ALA A 9 -6.84 -9.69 2.46
N ASN A 10 -7.18 -9.50 3.74
CA ASN A 10 -8.11 -8.45 4.18
C ASN A 10 -7.43 -7.10 4.44
N ASN A 11 -6.10 -7.10 4.61
CA ASN A 11 -5.30 -5.90 4.85
C ASN A 11 -4.34 -5.73 3.67
N LEU A 12 -4.49 -4.64 2.92
CA LEU A 12 -3.76 -4.39 1.69
C LEU A 12 -2.87 -3.16 1.85
N LEU A 13 -1.56 -3.36 1.69
CA LEU A 13 -0.60 -2.27 1.56
C LEU A 13 -0.61 -1.83 0.09
N THR A 14 -0.97 -0.58 -0.17
CA THR A 14 -1.19 -0.07 -1.53
C THR A 14 -0.23 1.06 -1.86
N PHE A 15 0.28 1.03 -3.10
CA PHE A 15 1.33 1.92 -3.61
C PHE A 15 0.90 2.48 -4.96
N PHE A 16 1.34 3.70 -5.28
CA PHE A 16 0.96 4.38 -6.51
C PHE A 16 2.09 5.28 -7.03
N ASP A 17 2.02 5.62 -8.32
CA ASP A 17 2.99 6.47 -9.01
C ASP A 17 2.65 7.97 -8.89
N LEU A 18 1.49 8.38 -9.41
CA LEU A 18 1.06 9.77 -9.58
C LEU A 18 -0.18 10.07 -8.74
N GLY A 19 -0.35 11.32 -8.32
CA GLY A 19 -1.51 11.75 -7.52
C GLY A 19 -2.88 11.44 -8.14
N SER A 20 -3.00 11.31 -9.46
CA SER A 20 -4.26 10.88 -10.10
C SER A 20 -4.67 9.45 -9.73
N ALA A 21 -3.70 8.56 -9.51
CA ALA A 21 -3.96 7.19 -9.05
C ALA A 21 -4.39 7.14 -7.58
N ARG A 22 -3.95 8.11 -6.77
CA ARG A 22 -4.36 8.23 -5.36
C ARG A 22 -5.87 8.38 -5.22
N MET A 23 -6.48 9.27 -6.01
CA MET A 23 -7.93 9.50 -5.97
C MET A 23 -8.73 8.22 -6.28
N ASN A 24 -8.23 7.37 -7.18
CA ASN A 24 -8.86 6.08 -7.46
C ASN A 24 -8.72 5.10 -6.29
N LEU A 25 -7.56 5.08 -5.61
CA LEU A 25 -7.37 4.24 -4.41
C LEU A 25 -8.25 4.69 -3.25
N ASP A 26 -8.44 5.99 -3.05
CA ASP A 26 -9.35 6.52 -2.03
C ASP A 26 -10.80 6.09 -2.29
N LEU A 27 -11.29 6.25 -3.53
CA LEU A 27 -12.62 5.77 -3.92
C LEU A 27 -12.77 4.26 -3.71
N VAL A 28 -11.77 3.46 -4.07
CA VAL A 28 -11.80 2.02 -3.84
C VAL A 28 -11.84 1.70 -2.35
N SER A 29 -11.08 2.42 -1.51
CA SER A 29 -11.07 2.25 -0.06
C SER A 29 -12.42 2.55 0.59
N GLU A 30 -13.24 3.40 -0.01
CA GLU A 30 -14.61 3.71 0.47
C GLU A 30 -15.65 2.66 0.02
N MET A 31 -15.33 1.84 -0.99
CA MET A 31 -16.28 0.92 -1.63
C MET A 31 -16.08 -0.55 -1.25
N THR A 32 -15.04 -0.88 -0.48
CA THR A 32 -14.64 -2.25 -0.15
C THR A 32 -14.69 -2.48 1.36
N ASP A 33 -14.97 -3.71 1.77
CA ASP A 33 -14.88 -4.14 3.18
C ASP A 33 -13.44 -4.47 3.62
N LYS A 34 -12.47 -4.44 2.68
CA LYS A 34 -11.05 -4.68 2.96
C LYS A 34 -10.35 -3.41 3.45
N GLU A 35 -9.38 -3.57 4.33
CA GLU A 35 -8.61 -2.46 4.85
C GLU A 35 -7.45 -2.12 3.90
N LEU A 36 -7.50 -0.93 3.29
CA LEU A 36 -6.43 -0.43 2.42
C LEU A 36 -5.60 0.61 3.18
N THR A 37 -4.30 0.35 3.33
CA THR A 37 -3.34 1.37 3.76
C THR A 37 -2.62 1.90 2.53
N ILE A 38 -2.85 3.18 2.21
CA ILE A 38 -2.28 3.82 1.02
C ILE A 38 -1.03 4.63 1.41
N PHE A 39 0.14 4.23 0.91
CA PHE A 39 1.43 4.83 1.25
C PHE A 39 1.88 5.87 0.21
N ASN A 40 2.14 7.09 0.66
CA ASN A 40 2.72 8.17 -0.14
C ASN A 40 4.25 8.05 -0.19
N VAL A 41 4.73 7.00 -0.85
CA VAL A 41 6.16 6.66 -1.02
C VAL A 41 6.46 6.48 -2.51
N PRO A 42 7.73 6.46 -2.95
CA PRO A 42 8.08 6.06 -4.31
C PRO A 42 7.52 4.68 -4.64
N LEU A 43 6.88 4.53 -5.81
CA LEU A 43 6.14 3.32 -6.16
C LEU A 43 7.03 2.08 -6.12
N ILE A 44 8.17 2.13 -6.82
CA ILE A 44 9.02 0.96 -7.00
C ILE A 44 9.73 0.63 -5.70
N GLU A 45 10.40 1.61 -5.09
CA GLU A 45 11.20 1.43 -3.89
C GLU A 45 10.32 1.07 -2.69
N GLY A 46 9.20 1.77 -2.50
CA GLY A 46 8.27 1.51 -1.42
C GLY A 46 7.60 0.13 -1.53
N ALA A 47 7.08 -0.22 -2.70
CA ALA A 47 6.48 -1.53 -2.90
C ALA A 47 7.51 -2.65 -2.74
N TYR A 48 8.70 -2.50 -3.31
CA TYR A 48 9.78 -3.49 -3.18
C TYR A 48 10.21 -3.67 -1.72
N THR A 49 10.44 -2.58 -0.98
CA THR A 49 10.80 -2.64 0.44
C THR A 49 9.71 -3.31 1.26
N ALA A 50 8.44 -2.96 1.07
CA ALA A 50 7.33 -3.57 1.79
C ALA A 50 7.19 -5.06 1.48
N SER A 51 7.25 -5.45 0.20
CA SER A 51 7.17 -6.85 -0.21
C SER A 51 8.32 -7.68 0.34
N ALA A 52 9.56 -7.19 0.28
CA ALA A 52 10.72 -7.90 0.80
C ALA A 52 10.65 -8.11 2.32
N LEU A 53 10.19 -7.08 3.06
CA LEU A 53 10.01 -7.17 4.51
C LEU A 53 8.85 -8.09 4.89
N LEU A 54 7.74 -8.03 4.16
CA LEU A 54 6.58 -8.90 4.37
C LEU A 54 6.94 -10.37 4.15
N GLU A 55 7.66 -10.66 3.06
CA GLU A 55 8.17 -12.01 2.75
C GLU A 55 9.14 -12.51 3.84
N ALA A 56 9.94 -11.62 4.42
CA ALA A 56 10.83 -11.94 5.54
C ALA A 56 10.10 -12.09 6.89
N GLY A 57 8.76 -11.96 6.93
CA GLY A 57 7.95 -12.11 8.13
C GLY A 57 7.97 -10.88 9.06
N ALA A 58 8.33 -9.70 8.56
CA ALA A 58 8.24 -8.46 9.32
C ALA A 58 6.77 -8.15 9.69
N THR A 59 6.56 -7.54 10.86
CA THR A 59 5.22 -7.08 11.25
C THR A 59 4.81 -5.85 10.43
N PHE A 60 3.51 -5.57 10.41
CA PHE A 60 2.98 -4.39 9.74
C PHE A 60 3.60 -3.09 10.29
N GLU A 61 3.78 -2.99 11.61
CA GLU A 61 4.40 -1.83 12.26
C GLU A 61 5.85 -1.64 11.81
N ALA A 62 6.62 -2.74 11.72
CA ALA A 62 8.01 -2.69 11.26
C ALA A 62 8.11 -2.27 9.78
N ILE A 63 7.19 -2.76 8.93
CA ILE A 63 7.11 -2.34 7.52
C ILE A 63 6.78 -0.85 7.45
N LYS A 64 5.77 -0.40 8.20
CA LYS A 64 5.35 1.01 8.25
C LYS A 64 6.49 1.92 8.69
N GLU A 65 7.24 1.55 9.72
CA GLU A 65 8.41 2.32 10.19
C GLU A 65 9.49 2.48 9.11
N GLN A 66 9.71 1.47 8.27
CA GLN A 66 10.64 1.59 7.15
C GLN A 66 10.08 2.49 6.03
N LEU A 67 8.79 2.37 5.71
CA LEU A 67 8.14 3.18 4.69
C LEU A 67 8.02 4.66 5.09
N GLU A 68 7.88 4.97 6.38
CA GLU A 68 7.84 6.34 6.90
C GLU A 68 9.13 7.13 6.59
N LYS A 69 10.27 6.44 6.47
CA LYS A 69 11.56 7.05 6.08
C LYS A 69 11.60 7.44 4.59
N MET A 70 10.61 7.02 3.81
CA MET A 70 10.53 7.21 2.36
C MET A 70 9.33 8.07 1.94
N LEU A 71 8.69 8.77 2.88
CA LEU A 71 7.56 9.64 2.57
C LEU A 71 7.96 10.74 1.59
N VAL A 72 7.13 10.91 0.56
CA VAL A 72 7.29 11.95 -0.46
C VAL A 72 5.95 12.65 -0.71
N GLU A 73 6.02 13.91 -1.14
CA GLU A 73 4.85 14.62 -1.67
C GLU A 73 4.56 14.08 -3.09
N LYS A 74 3.30 13.75 -3.35
CA LYS A 74 2.84 13.07 -4.57
C LYS A 74 1.74 13.85 -5.26
#